data_AF-A0A1H7YSP2-F1
#
_entry.id   AF-A0A1H7YSP2-F1
#
_cell.length_a   1.000
_cell.length_b   1.000
_cell.length_c   1.000
_cell.angle_alpha   90.00
_cell.angle_beta   90.00
_cell.angle_gamma   90.00
#
_symmetry.space_group_name_H-M   'P 1'
#
loop_
_entity.id
_entity.type
_entity.pdbx_description
1 polymer ?
#
loop_
_entity_poly.entity_id
_entity_poly.type
_entity_poly.pdbx_seq_one_letter_code
_entity_poly.pdbx_strand_id
1 'polypeptide(L)'
;MYLHPLIANVPPAEREALVQSCELRSFRRNETVLAADTWTDRIYCVASGLLRVVVHGKGSAQGTDVTTDFIRQDDFFMGPSLAQDGYQATQTLIAALPSAVYLVPVAAMRRLCAAHPEVAIGLLGLAMKRMAVVRGQLRRISALSAEDLVSRVLHQLTLLAPASTGGYDKRITQSVIASYSGLSREVVNKTMRAMENRGLVRRDEDGVHVSPDFAATDFGELRPAEPGLSGAAVQQPDGPMLPPQLFDSLRTRGERDSGND
;
A
#
# COMPACT_ATOMS: atom_id res chain seq x y z
N MET A 1 11.94 9.58 -20.19
CA MET A 1 10.68 8.99 -19.67
C MET A 1 10.92 8.60 -18.22
N TYR A 2 10.15 9.12 -17.28
CA TYR A 2 10.33 8.89 -15.85
C TYR A 2 9.28 7.90 -15.36
N LEU A 3 9.71 6.79 -14.77
CA LEU A 3 8.82 5.72 -14.30
C LEU A 3 8.36 5.98 -12.86
N HIS A 4 9.28 6.34 -11.97
CA HIS A 4 9.03 6.52 -10.54
C HIS A 4 10.23 7.22 -9.83
N PRO A 5 10.01 8.03 -8.77
CA PRO A 5 11.09 8.70 -8.02
C PRO A 5 12.17 7.80 -7.43
N LEU A 6 11.78 6.59 -7.02
CA LEU A 6 12.66 5.53 -6.53
C LEU A 6 13.92 5.30 -7.39
N ILE A 7 13.80 5.43 -8.71
CA ILE A 7 14.90 5.16 -9.64
C ILE A 7 15.57 6.45 -10.13
N ALA A 8 15.30 7.61 -9.53
CA ALA A 8 15.83 8.90 -10.01
C ALA A 8 17.37 8.93 -10.02
N ASN A 9 18.01 8.27 -9.06
CA ASN A 9 19.48 8.23 -8.91
C ASN A 9 20.16 7.14 -9.75
N VAL A 10 19.41 6.24 -10.37
CA VAL A 10 19.93 5.21 -11.28
C VAL A 10 20.45 5.86 -12.57
N PRO A 11 21.58 5.41 -13.16
CA PRO A 11 22.09 5.96 -14.42
C PRO A 11 21.04 6.01 -15.55
N PRO A 12 21.03 7.06 -16.40
CA PRO A 12 20.02 7.23 -17.45
C PRO A 12 19.83 6.02 -18.37
N ALA A 13 20.92 5.39 -18.80
CA ALA A 13 20.90 4.23 -19.68
C ALA A 13 20.16 3.03 -19.06
N GLU A 14 20.32 2.80 -17.76
CA GLU A 14 19.66 1.70 -17.05
C GLU A 14 18.18 1.99 -16.80
N ARG A 15 17.83 3.26 -16.52
CA ARG A 15 16.42 3.68 -16.44
C ARG A 15 15.71 3.50 -17.78
N GLU A 16 16.38 3.85 -18.89
CA GLU A 16 15.85 3.66 -20.23
C GLU A 16 15.65 2.18 -20.56
N ALA A 17 16.63 1.33 -20.21
CA ALA A 17 16.51 -0.11 -20.38
C ALA A 17 15.33 -0.70 -19.57
N LEU A 18 15.13 -0.23 -18.33
CA LEU A 18 13.97 -0.63 -17.53
C LEU A 18 12.66 -0.21 -18.22
N VAL A 19 12.54 1.05 -18.62
CA VAL A 19 11.34 1.60 -19.29
C VAL A 19 11.04 0.83 -20.57
N GLN A 20 12.05 0.49 -21.38
CA GLN A 20 11.88 -0.31 -22.60
C GLN A 20 11.35 -1.73 -22.34
N SER A 21 11.61 -2.28 -21.16
CA SER A 21 11.06 -3.58 -20.73
C SER A 21 9.66 -3.50 -20.13
N CYS A 22 9.16 -2.29 -19.83
CA CYS A 22 7.85 -2.08 -19.23
C CYS A 22 6.77 -1.98 -20.31
N GLU A 23 5.57 -2.46 -19.99
CA GLU A 23 4.37 -2.22 -20.80
C GLU A 23 3.50 -1.15 -20.12
N LEU A 24 3.09 -0.11 -20.85
CA LEU A 24 2.12 0.86 -20.35
C LEU A 24 0.70 0.47 -20.79
N ARG A 25 -0.17 0.16 -19.83
CA ARG A 25 -1.56 -0.20 -20.08
C ARG A 25 -2.52 0.80 -19.47
N SER A 26 -3.59 1.09 -20.20
CA SER A 26 -4.69 1.93 -19.72
C SER A 26 -5.86 1.07 -19.26
N PHE A 27 -6.50 1.47 -18.17
CA PHE A 27 -7.63 0.79 -17.55
C PHE A 27 -8.77 1.79 -17.30
N ARG A 28 -9.99 1.38 -17.62
CA ARG A 28 -11.20 2.12 -17.31
C ARG A 28 -11.51 2.02 -15.82
N ARG A 29 -12.32 2.94 -15.32
CA ARG A 29 -12.83 2.86 -13.95
C ARG A 29 -13.59 1.54 -13.74
N ASN A 30 -13.35 0.92 -12.60
CA ASN A 30 -13.83 -0.40 -12.16
C ASN A 30 -13.29 -1.59 -12.96
N GLU A 31 -12.33 -1.38 -13.87
CA GLU A 31 -11.69 -2.48 -14.58
C GLU A 31 -10.69 -3.21 -13.67
N THR A 32 -10.69 -4.55 -13.74
CA THR A 32 -9.73 -5.39 -13.02
C THR A 32 -8.37 -5.32 -13.71
N VAL A 33 -7.36 -4.88 -12.98
CA VAL A 33 -5.96 -4.78 -13.44
C VAL A 33 -5.22 -6.10 -13.24
N LEU A 34 -5.48 -6.78 -12.11
CA LEU A 34 -4.95 -8.09 -11.75
C LEU A 34 -6.01 -8.79 -10.91
N ALA A 35 -6.41 -10.01 -11.28
CA ALA A 35 -7.32 -10.81 -10.49
C ALA A 35 -6.55 -11.59 -9.40
N ALA A 36 -7.18 -11.80 -8.25
CA ALA A 36 -6.69 -12.75 -7.25
C ALA A 36 -6.54 -14.16 -7.86
N ASP A 37 -5.67 -14.96 -7.28
CA ASP A 37 -5.31 -16.33 -7.67
C ASP A 37 -4.69 -16.46 -9.08
N THR A 38 -4.41 -15.34 -9.75
CA THR A 38 -3.75 -15.30 -11.07
C THR A 38 -2.24 -15.21 -10.92
N TRP A 39 -1.51 -15.98 -11.73
CA TRP A 39 -0.05 -15.86 -11.83
C TRP A 39 0.35 -14.63 -12.64
N THR A 40 1.34 -13.89 -12.15
CA THR A 40 1.91 -12.72 -12.82
C THR A 40 3.42 -12.61 -12.55
N ASP A 41 4.14 -12.07 -13.52
CA ASP A 41 5.57 -11.73 -13.46
C ASP A 41 5.78 -10.21 -13.41
N ARG A 42 4.74 -9.44 -13.02
CA ARG A 42 4.72 -7.98 -13.10
C ARG A 42 4.58 -7.30 -11.75
N ILE A 43 5.26 -6.17 -11.61
CA ILE A 43 5.03 -5.12 -10.61
C ILE A 43 4.19 -4.04 -11.30
N TYR A 44 3.20 -3.49 -10.60
CA TYR A 44 2.26 -2.52 -11.16
C TYR A 44 2.58 -1.14 -10.61
N CYS A 45 3.12 -0.25 -11.44
CA CYS A 45 3.42 1.13 -11.08
C CYS A 45 2.37 2.06 -11.68
N VAL A 46 1.69 2.85 -10.85
CA VAL A 46 0.64 3.74 -11.36
C VAL A 46 1.28 4.99 -11.93
N ALA A 47 1.13 5.20 -13.23
CA ALA A 47 1.57 6.40 -13.93
C ALA A 47 0.59 7.56 -13.73
N SER A 48 -0.71 7.26 -13.73
CA SER A 48 -1.77 8.22 -13.44
C SER A 48 -3.03 7.48 -12.97
N GLY A 49 -3.89 8.17 -12.23
CA GLY A 49 -5.13 7.61 -11.72
C GLY A 49 -4.97 7.02 -10.31
N LEU A 50 -5.80 6.02 -10.00
CA LEU A 50 -5.86 5.41 -8.67
C LEU A 50 -6.32 3.96 -8.79
N LEU A 51 -5.52 3.05 -8.26
CA LEU A 51 -5.91 1.66 -8.08
C LEU A 51 -6.32 1.42 -6.63
N ARG A 52 -7.17 0.41 -6.41
CA ARG A 52 -7.49 -0.13 -5.09
C ARG A 52 -7.14 -1.60 -5.03
N VAL A 53 -6.61 -2.02 -3.88
CA VAL A 53 -6.25 -3.40 -3.57
C VAL A 53 -7.42 -4.02 -2.80
N VAL A 54 -7.91 -5.17 -3.27
CA VAL A 54 -9.18 -5.76 -2.81
C VAL A 54 -8.97 -7.19 -2.38
N VAL A 55 -9.51 -7.52 -1.21
CA VAL A 55 -9.66 -8.89 -0.73
C VAL A 55 -11.14 -9.25 -0.81
N HIS A 56 -11.43 -10.36 -1.49
CA HIS A 56 -12.78 -10.92 -1.56
C HIS A 56 -13.01 -11.83 -0.35
N GLY A 57 -14.10 -11.63 0.39
CA GLY A 57 -14.47 -12.50 1.50
C GLY A 57 -14.88 -13.90 1.02
N LYS A 58 -14.44 -14.96 1.71
CA LYS A 58 -14.90 -16.34 1.48
C LYS A 58 -16.05 -16.68 2.45
N GLY A 59 -17.30 -16.78 1.95
CA GLY A 59 -18.45 -17.30 2.72
C GLY A 59 -19.77 -16.52 2.55
N SER A 60 -20.85 -17.25 2.22
CA SER A 60 -22.28 -16.90 2.06
C SER A 60 -22.67 -15.62 1.27
N ALA A 61 -23.24 -15.84 0.08
CA ALA A 61 -24.12 -15.02 -0.78
C ALA A 61 -23.77 -13.55 -1.13
N GLN A 62 -22.95 -12.86 -0.34
CA GLN A 62 -22.48 -11.48 -0.55
C GLN A 62 -21.17 -11.34 0.22
N GLY A 63 -20.10 -12.01 -0.22
CA GLY A 63 -18.77 -11.73 0.30
C GLY A 63 -18.46 -10.25 0.07
N THR A 64 -18.46 -9.44 1.12
CA THR A 64 -18.23 -8.00 0.98
C THR A 64 -16.76 -7.78 0.64
N ASP A 65 -16.50 -7.23 -0.54
CA ASP A 65 -15.16 -6.80 -0.94
C ASP A 65 -14.60 -5.81 0.08
N VAL A 66 -13.41 -6.11 0.61
CA VAL A 66 -12.67 -5.21 1.50
C VAL A 66 -11.53 -4.58 0.72
N THR A 67 -11.52 -3.25 0.67
CA THR A 67 -10.41 -2.50 0.10
C THR A 67 -9.36 -2.36 1.18
N THR A 68 -8.18 -2.95 0.97
CA THR A 68 -7.10 -2.95 1.95
C THR A 68 -6.13 -1.80 1.76
N ASP A 69 -6.01 -1.30 0.53
CA ASP A 69 -5.09 -0.23 0.19
C ASP A 69 -5.46 0.50 -1.11
N PHE A 70 -4.84 1.67 -1.32
CA PHE A 70 -4.89 2.43 -2.56
C PHE A 70 -3.49 2.66 -3.12
N ILE A 71 -3.33 2.47 -4.42
CA ILE A 71 -2.08 2.70 -5.14
C ILE A 71 -2.29 3.92 -6.03
N ARG A 72 -1.69 5.05 -5.63
CA ARG A 72 -1.78 6.32 -6.37
C ARG A 72 -0.61 6.46 -7.33
N GLN A 73 -0.63 7.53 -8.13
CA GLN A 73 0.51 7.91 -8.96
C GLN A 73 1.83 7.91 -8.18
N ASP A 74 2.90 7.42 -8.81
CA ASP A 74 4.21 7.25 -8.20
C ASP A 74 4.18 6.33 -6.97
N ASP A 75 3.41 5.24 -7.04
CA ASP A 75 3.42 4.14 -6.08
C ASP A 75 3.31 2.79 -6.81
N PHE A 76 3.75 1.73 -6.14
CA PHE A 76 3.80 0.37 -6.67
C PHE A 76 2.82 -0.56 -5.96
N PHE A 77 2.24 -1.48 -6.70
CA PHE A 77 1.81 -2.76 -6.15
C PHE A 77 2.81 -3.85 -6.52
N MET A 78 3.28 -4.55 -5.50
CA MET A 78 4.24 -5.65 -5.59
C MET A 78 3.61 -6.90 -5.03
N GLY A 79 3.94 -8.05 -5.61
CA GLY A 79 3.54 -9.34 -5.06
C GLY A 79 4.10 -9.63 -3.68
N PRO A 80 3.71 -10.77 -3.08
CA PRO A 80 4.19 -11.18 -1.76
C PRO A 80 5.69 -11.48 -1.71
N SER A 81 6.35 -11.60 -2.87
CA SER A 81 7.77 -11.90 -2.96
C SER A 81 8.40 -11.28 -4.22
N LEU A 82 9.65 -10.82 -4.08
CA LEU A 82 10.57 -10.51 -5.17
C LEU A 82 11.70 -11.54 -5.29
N ALA A 83 11.64 -12.64 -4.54
CA ALA A 83 12.69 -13.67 -4.59
C ALA A 83 12.65 -14.48 -5.89
N GLN A 84 11.45 -14.61 -6.48
CA GLN A 84 11.20 -15.31 -7.74
C GLN A 84 10.80 -14.28 -8.81
N ASP A 85 10.87 -14.68 -10.07
CA ASP A 85 10.52 -13.81 -11.22
C ASP A 85 9.01 -13.68 -11.45
N GLY A 86 8.19 -14.39 -10.66
CA GLY A 86 6.74 -14.26 -10.67
C GLY A 86 6.11 -14.73 -9.37
N TYR A 87 4.82 -14.47 -9.22
CA TYR A 87 4.05 -14.81 -8.03
C TYR A 87 2.58 -15.04 -8.38
N GLN A 88 1.87 -15.74 -7.51
CA GLN A 88 0.41 -15.81 -7.56
C GLN A 88 -0.18 -14.65 -6.76
N ALA A 89 -1.06 -13.87 -7.38
CA ALA A 89 -1.70 -12.72 -6.74
C ALA A 89 -2.64 -13.18 -5.62
N THR A 90 -2.49 -12.63 -4.42
CA THR A 90 -3.38 -12.92 -3.27
C THR A 90 -4.56 -11.95 -3.17
N GLN A 91 -4.52 -10.87 -3.94
CA GLN A 91 -5.44 -9.75 -3.91
C GLN A 91 -5.79 -9.33 -5.33
N THR A 92 -6.98 -8.77 -5.50
CA THR A 92 -7.42 -8.20 -6.78
C THR A 92 -7.05 -6.72 -6.83
N LEU A 93 -6.46 -6.27 -7.93
CA LEU A 93 -6.27 -4.86 -8.24
C LEU A 93 -7.39 -4.36 -9.14
N ILE A 94 -8.02 -3.25 -8.76
CA ILE A 94 -9.12 -2.64 -9.51
C ILE A 94 -8.83 -1.15 -9.69
N ALA A 95 -9.05 -0.62 -10.90
CA ALA A 95 -8.93 0.81 -11.17
C ALA A 95 -10.09 1.58 -10.51
N ALA A 96 -9.84 2.29 -9.41
CA ALA A 96 -10.83 3.12 -8.73
C ALA A 96 -11.18 4.38 -9.54
N LEU A 97 -10.22 4.87 -10.31
CA LEU A 97 -10.35 5.92 -11.32
C LEU A 97 -9.76 5.42 -12.65
N PRO A 98 -10.07 6.06 -13.80
CA PRO A 98 -9.34 5.77 -15.05
C PRO A 98 -7.84 5.91 -14.81
N SER A 99 -7.09 4.87 -15.14
CA SER A 99 -5.69 4.73 -14.70
C SER A 99 -4.80 4.27 -15.84
N ALA A 100 -3.56 4.76 -15.84
CA ALA A 100 -2.49 4.25 -16.69
C ALA A 100 -1.42 3.62 -15.79
N VAL A 101 -1.00 2.40 -16.10
CA VAL A 101 -0.18 1.57 -15.22
C VAL A 101 0.96 0.97 -16.02
N TYR A 102 2.19 1.15 -15.54
CA TYR A 102 3.35 0.42 -16.03
C TYR A 102 3.38 -0.97 -15.41
N LEU A 103 3.40 -1.99 -16.27
CA LEU A 103 3.63 -3.38 -15.91
C LEU A 103 5.13 -3.66 -16.04
N VAL A 104 5.83 -3.57 -14.91
CA VAL A 104 7.28 -3.72 -14.82
C VAL A 104 7.62 -5.19 -14.59
N PRO A 105 8.44 -5.84 -15.44
CA PRO A 105 8.86 -7.22 -15.18
C PRO A 105 9.58 -7.34 -13.84
N VAL A 106 9.19 -8.30 -13.01
CA VAL A 106 9.83 -8.56 -11.71
C VAL A 106 11.31 -8.85 -11.90
N ALA A 107 11.67 -9.67 -12.91
CA ALA A 107 13.07 -9.95 -13.24
C ALA A 107 13.89 -8.69 -13.56
N ALA A 108 13.30 -7.70 -14.23
CA ALA A 108 13.98 -6.44 -14.55
C ALA A 108 14.20 -5.59 -13.29
N MET A 109 13.18 -5.49 -12.43
CA MET A 109 13.32 -4.80 -11.14
C MET A 109 14.35 -5.49 -10.23
N ARG A 110 14.40 -6.83 -10.22
CA ARG A 110 15.39 -7.60 -9.45
C ARG A 110 16.81 -7.34 -9.91
N ARG A 111 17.06 -7.34 -11.24
CA ARG A 111 18.37 -6.98 -11.80
C ARG A 111 18.77 -5.55 -11.41
N LEU A 112 17.83 -4.62 -11.47
CA LEU A 112 18.08 -3.24 -11.07
C LEU A 112 18.44 -3.14 -9.58
N CYS A 113 17.73 -3.85 -8.70
CA CYS A 113 18.04 -3.91 -7.27
C CYS A 113 19.41 -4.53 -6.98
N ALA A 114 19.84 -5.52 -7.78
CA ALA A 114 21.15 -6.15 -7.63
C ALA A 114 22.29 -5.21 -8.06
N ALA A 115 22.08 -4.39 -9.09
CA ALA A 115 23.04 -3.40 -9.55
C ALA A 115 23.06 -2.14 -8.67
N HIS A 116 21.90 -1.74 -8.13
CA HIS A 116 21.66 -0.50 -7.38
C HIS A 116 20.93 -0.80 -6.07
N PRO A 117 21.64 -1.20 -5.00
CA PRO A 117 21.04 -1.59 -3.72
C PRO A 117 20.16 -0.52 -3.07
N GLU A 118 20.39 0.76 -3.36
CA GLU A 118 19.55 1.87 -2.90
C GLU A 118 18.11 1.78 -3.42
N VAL A 119 17.89 1.19 -4.60
CA VAL A 119 16.54 0.91 -5.12
C VAL A 119 15.85 -0.12 -4.24
N ALA A 120 16.56 -1.17 -3.81
CA ALA A 120 16.02 -2.18 -2.90
C ALA A 120 15.67 -1.58 -1.52
N ILE A 121 16.54 -0.72 -0.98
CA ILE A 121 16.28 0.00 0.27
C ILE A 121 15.05 0.90 0.15
N GLY A 122 14.90 1.60 -0.98
CA GLY A 122 13.72 2.43 -1.23
C GLY A 122 12.42 1.62 -1.34
N LEU A 123 12.45 0.45 -2.01
CA LEU A 123 11.30 -0.48 -2.05
C LEU A 123 10.93 -0.98 -0.66
N LEU A 124 11.93 -1.33 0.16
CA LEU A 124 11.71 -1.72 1.55
C LEU A 124 11.06 -0.58 2.35
N GLY A 125 11.55 0.66 2.17
CA GLY A 125 10.96 1.84 2.78
C GLY A 125 9.48 2.03 2.40
N LEU A 126 9.14 1.84 1.13
CA LEU A 126 7.74 1.90 0.65
C LEU A 126 6.89 0.80 1.29
N ALA A 127 7.38 -0.45 1.34
CA ALA A 127 6.68 -1.56 1.97
C ALA A 127 6.45 -1.33 3.48
N MET A 128 7.46 -0.82 4.20
CA MET A 128 7.35 -0.47 5.61
C MET A 128 6.33 0.66 5.86
N LYS A 129 6.35 1.70 5.02
CA LYS A 129 5.37 2.80 5.08
C LYS A 129 3.95 2.28 4.87
N ARG A 130 3.73 1.44 3.86
CA ARG A 130 2.43 0.80 3.60
C ARG A 130 1.96 -0.03 4.78
N MET A 131 2.85 -0.84 5.36
CA MET A 131 2.54 -1.66 6.53
C MET A 131 2.14 -0.79 7.74
N ALA A 132 2.79 0.36 7.94
CA ALA A 132 2.42 1.31 8.99
C ALA A 132 1.04 1.93 8.75
N VAL A 133 0.71 2.28 7.50
CA VAL A 133 -0.64 2.78 7.13
C VAL A 133 -1.71 1.74 7.42
N VAL A 134 -1.51 0.48 7.02
CA VAL A 134 -2.45 -0.62 7.26
C VAL A 134 -2.66 -0.86 8.76
N ARG A 135 -1.59 -0.91 9.56
CA ARG A 135 -1.71 -1.02 11.03
C ARG A 135 -2.46 0.16 11.64
N GLY A 136 -2.22 1.37 11.13
CA GLY A 136 -2.96 2.56 11.53
C GLY A 136 -4.45 2.45 11.23
N GLN A 137 -4.82 1.90 10.05
CA GLN A 137 -6.23 1.66 9.71
C GLN A 137 -6.87 0.65 10.65
N LEU A 138 -6.19 -0.47 10.94
CA LEU A 138 -6.73 -1.48 11.85
C LEU A 138 -7.00 -0.91 13.25
N ARG A 139 -6.07 -0.10 13.78
CA ARG A 139 -6.26 0.58 15.06
C ARG A 139 -7.47 1.51 15.03
N ARG A 140 -7.65 2.28 13.94
CA ARG A 140 -8.79 3.19 13.77
C ARG A 140 -10.12 2.44 13.73
N ILE A 141 -10.20 1.36 12.95
CA ILE A 141 -11.40 0.52 12.87
C ILE A 141 -11.80 0.00 14.25
N SER A 142 -10.82 -0.33 15.12
CA SER A 142 -11.11 -0.85 16.47
C SER A 142 -11.53 0.21 17.50
N ALA A 143 -11.33 1.50 17.23
CA ALA A 143 -11.37 2.53 18.28
C ALA A 143 -12.15 3.80 17.94
N LEU A 144 -12.33 4.11 16.65
CA LEU A 144 -13.07 5.28 16.21
C LEU A 144 -14.55 4.96 16.06
N SER A 145 -15.40 5.99 16.25
CA SER A 145 -16.80 5.89 15.88
C SER A 145 -16.94 5.74 14.35
N ALA A 146 -18.11 5.28 13.89
CA ALA A 146 -18.40 5.21 12.46
C ALA A 146 -18.32 6.59 11.78
N GLU A 147 -18.67 7.66 12.50
CA GLU A 147 -18.57 9.03 11.99
C GLU A 147 -17.12 9.46 11.80
N ASP A 148 -16.28 9.28 12.82
CA ASP A 148 -14.85 9.65 12.77
C ASP A 148 -14.10 8.85 11.71
N LEU A 149 -14.43 7.57 11.56
CA LEU A 149 -13.83 6.71 10.55
C LEU A 149 -14.19 7.18 9.13
N VAL A 150 -15.45 7.55 8.89
CA VAL A 150 -15.88 8.12 7.61
C VAL A 150 -15.18 9.46 7.39
N SER A 151 -15.18 10.38 8.37
CA SER A 151 -14.48 11.67 8.28
C SER A 151 -13.02 11.48 7.85
N ARG A 152 -12.32 10.54 8.49
CA ARG A 152 -10.92 10.24 8.18
C ARG A 152 -10.74 9.72 6.76
N VAL A 153 -11.57 8.76 6.33
CA VAL A 153 -11.48 8.21 4.96
C VAL A 153 -11.75 9.31 3.94
N LEU A 154 -12.76 10.16 4.17
CA LEU A 154 -13.07 11.29 3.29
C LEU A 154 -11.89 12.27 3.18
N HIS A 155 -11.22 12.56 4.31
CA HIS A 155 -9.99 13.37 4.30
C HIS A 155 -8.85 12.66 3.54
N GLN A 156 -8.62 11.38 3.76
CA GLN A 156 -7.58 10.63 3.03
C GLN A 156 -7.83 10.63 1.52
N LEU A 157 -9.09 10.58 1.09
CA LEU A 157 -9.43 10.62 -0.33
C LEU A 157 -9.08 11.96 -0.99
N THR A 158 -9.02 13.08 -0.26
CA THR A 158 -8.57 14.36 -0.86
C THR A 158 -7.08 14.32 -1.24
N LEU A 159 -6.29 13.45 -0.60
CA LEU A 159 -4.87 13.25 -0.89
C LEU A 159 -4.63 12.12 -1.91
N LEU A 160 -5.51 11.11 -1.93
CA LEU A 160 -5.39 9.93 -2.79
C LEU A 160 -6.05 10.12 -4.17
N ALA A 161 -7.15 10.85 -4.21
CA ALA A 161 -7.95 11.10 -5.41
C ALA A 161 -8.33 12.59 -5.47
N PRO A 162 -7.36 13.53 -5.50
CA PRO A 162 -7.67 14.95 -5.50
C PRO A 162 -8.53 15.32 -6.71
N ALA A 163 -9.59 16.10 -6.48
CA ALA A 163 -10.35 16.74 -7.55
C ALA A 163 -9.68 18.05 -8.00
N SER A 164 -10.02 18.50 -9.20
CA SER A 164 -9.39 19.67 -9.86
C SER A 164 -9.55 20.97 -9.07
N THR A 165 -10.66 21.14 -8.36
CA THR A 165 -11.02 22.36 -7.63
C THR A 165 -10.97 22.20 -6.10
N GLY A 166 -10.31 21.13 -5.62
CA GLY A 166 -10.23 20.78 -4.20
C GLY A 166 -11.18 19.64 -3.83
N GLY A 167 -10.99 19.08 -2.63
CA GLY A 167 -11.70 17.87 -2.21
C GLY A 167 -11.21 16.62 -2.95
N TYR A 168 -12.07 15.60 -3.05
CA TYR A 168 -11.77 14.35 -3.74
C TYR A 168 -12.71 14.08 -4.92
N ASP A 169 -12.24 13.26 -5.86
CA ASP A 169 -12.95 12.92 -7.09
C ASP A 169 -14.29 12.22 -6.81
N LYS A 170 -15.38 12.83 -7.27
CA LYS A 170 -16.75 12.31 -7.07
C LYS A 170 -17.01 10.92 -7.66
N ARG A 171 -16.13 10.43 -8.55
CA ARG A 171 -16.18 9.06 -9.08
C ARG A 171 -15.87 8.00 -8.02
N ILE A 172 -15.23 8.38 -6.91
CA ILE A 172 -15.08 7.51 -5.74
C ILE A 172 -16.43 7.35 -5.04
N THR A 173 -16.99 6.16 -5.10
CA THR A 173 -18.34 5.89 -4.59
C THR A 173 -18.35 5.65 -3.10
N GLN A 174 -19.51 5.85 -2.47
CA GLN A 174 -19.77 5.43 -1.10
C GLN A 174 -19.54 3.92 -0.87
N SER A 175 -19.64 3.09 -1.92
CA SER A 175 -19.31 1.66 -1.82
C SER A 175 -17.81 1.43 -1.66
N VAL A 176 -16.98 2.23 -2.33
CA VAL A 176 -15.51 2.20 -2.14
C VAL A 176 -15.15 2.72 -0.76
N ILE A 177 -15.81 3.78 -0.30
CA ILE A 177 -15.63 4.33 1.05
C ILE A 177 -15.99 3.28 2.11
N ALA A 178 -17.15 2.64 1.97
CA ALA A 178 -17.60 1.54 2.85
C ALA A 178 -16.62 0.36 2.85
N SER A 179 -16.18 -0.06 1.66
CA SER A 179 -15.21 -1.14 1.48
C SER A 179 -13.86 -0.84 2.12
N TYR A 180 -13.42 0.42 2.13
CA TYR A 180 -12.15 0.84 2.73
C TYR A 180 -12.28 1.10 4.24
N SER A 181 -13.41 1.65 4.69
CA SER A 181 -13.66 1.90 6.11
C SER A 181 -14.08 0.64 6.88
N GLY A 182 -14.38 -0.47 6.21
CA GLY A 182 -14.94 -1.66 6.85
C GLY A 182 -16.34 -1.45 7.43
N LEU A 183 -17.09 -0.47 6.91
CA LEU A 183 -18.47 -0.17 7.32
C LEU A 183 -19.44 -0.65 6.25
N SER A 184 -20.72 -0.80 6.60
CA SER A 184 -21.75 -1.05 5.60
C SER A 184 -21.99 0.20 4.73
N ARG A 185 -22.40 -0.01 3.47
CA ARG A 185 -22.78 1.09 2.57
C ARG A 185 -23.90 1.95 3.16
N GLU A 186 -24.82 1.34 3.91
CA GLU A 186 -25.92 2.03 4.58
C GLU A 186 -25.40 2.99 5.66
N VAL A 187 -24.48 2.53 6.51
CA VAL A 187 -23.86 3.37 7.55
C VAL A 187 -23.12 4.55 6.91
N VAL A 188 -22.29 4.30 5.90
CA VAL A 188 -21.56 5.38 5.19
C VAL A 188 -22.52 6.39 4.58
N ASN A 189 -23.58 5.94 3.90
CA ASN A 189 -24.57 6.83 3.29
C ASN A 189 -25.29 7.69 4.35
N LYS A 190 -25.75 7.09 5.45
CA LYS A 190 -26.39 7.79 6.56
C LYS A 190 -25.46 8.84 7.17
N THR A 191 -24.20 8.47 7.44
CA THR A 191 -23.19 9.37 7.99
C THR A 191 -22.89 10.54 7.05
N MET A 192 -22.65 10.26 5.76
CA MET A 192 -22.38 11.31 4.77
C MET A 192 -23.56 12.28 4.62
N ARG A 193 -24.81 11.80 4.61
CA ARG A 193 -25.99 12.67 4.59
C ARG A 193 -26.09 13.57 5.82
N ALA A 194 -25.78 13.03 7.00
CA ALA A 194 -25.76 13.81 8.24
C ALA A 194 -24.65 14.88 8.23
N MET A 195 -23.50 14.60 7.61
CA MET A 195 -22.43 15.58 7.41
C MET A 195 -22.83 16.65 6.38
N GLU A 196 -23.48 16.27 5.28
CA GLU A 196 -23.99 17.19 4.26
C GLU A 196 -25.02 18.17 4.85
N ASN A 197 -25.96 17.68 5.66
CA ASN A 197 -26.95 18.53 6.34
C ASN A 197 -26.33 19.52 7.33
N ARG A 198 -25.14 19.22 7.87
CA ARG A 198 -24.37 20.11 8.75
C ARG A 198 -23.37 20.99 7.99
N GLY A 199 -23.30 20.88 6.67
CA GLY A 199 -22.34 21.62 5.84
C GLY A 199 -20.88 21.13 5.94
N LEU A 200 -20.63 19.98 6.58
CA LEU A 200 -19.28 19.40 6.73
C LEU A 200 -18.79 18.69 5.46
N VAL A 201 -19.73 18.29 4.60
CA VAL A 201 -19.46 17.70 3.28
C VAL A 201 -20.29 18.45 2.24
N ARG A 202 -19.68 18.84 1.13
CA ARG A 202 -20.34 19.51 0.00
C ARG A 202 -19.99 18.79 -1.29
N ARG A 203 -20.98 18.52 -2.14
CA ARG A 203 -20.75 17.97 -3.49
C ARG A 203 -21.03 19.03 -4.54
N ASP A 204 -20.19 19.09 -5.56
CA ASP A 204 -20.42 19.91 -6.76
C ASP A 204 -20.05 19.14 -8.05
N GLU A 205 -19.97 19.86 -9.17
CA GLU A 205 -19.62 19.26 -10.46
C GLU A 205 -18.19 18.72 -10.50
N ASP A 206 -17.28 19.28 -9.69
CA ASP A 206 -15.86 18.96 -9.75
C ASP A 206 -15.47 17.88 -8.74
N GLY A 207 -16.15 17.79 -7.59
CA GLY A 207 -15.75 16.86 -6.55
C GLY A 207 -16.63 16.82 -5.31
N VAL A 208 -16.08 16.16 -4.29
CA VAL A 208 -16.63 16.12 -2.94
C VAL A 208 -15.66 16.81 -1.99
N HIS A 209 -16.12 17.90 -1.40
CA HIS A 209 -15.37 18.77 -0.51
C HIS A 209 -15.72 18.42 0.93
N VAL A 210 -14.73 18.47 1.80
CA VAL A 210 -14.83 18.03 3.21
C VAL A 210 -14.26 19.10 4.12
N SER A 211 -14.75 19.18 5.35
CA SER A 211 -14.19 20.09 6.35
C SER A 211 -12.69 19.81 6.58
N PRO A 212 -11.85 20.85 6.71
CA PRO A 212 -10.44 20.70 7.06
C PRO A 212 -10.24 19.98 8.41
N ASP A 213 -11.22 20.09 9.32
CA ASP A 213 -11.18 19.48 10.65
C ASP A 213 -11.25 17.96 10.63
N PHE A 214 -11.60 17.33 9.50
CA PHE A 214 -11.59 15.88 9.36
C PHE A 214 -10.19 15.28 9.51
N ALA A 215 -9.14 16.08 9.35
CA ALA A 215 -7.76 15.67 9.63
C ALA A 215 -7.52 15.41 11.13
N ALA A 216 -8.27 16.09 12.01
CA ALA A 216 -8.06 16.11 13.45
C ALA A 216 -8.68 14.91 14.19
N THR A 217 -9.38 14.01 13.48
CA THR A 217 -10.03 12.83 14.07
C THR A 217 -9.03 11.72 14.46
N ASP A 218 -7.73 11.96 14.37
CA ASP A 218 -6.73 11.04 14.90
C ASP A 218 -6.78 11.08 16.44
N PHE A 219 -6.37 9.96 17.08
CA PHE A 219 -5.77 10.05 18.41
C PHE A 219 -4.70 11.13 18.31
N GLY A 220 -4.97 12.32 18.86
CA GLY A 220 -4.25 13.56 18.53
C GLY A 220 -2.74 13.33 18.41
N GLU A 221 -2.13 13.95 17.40
CA GLU A 221 -0.69 13.96 17.11
C GLU A 221 0.06 12.83 17.81
N LEU A 222 0.48 11.78 17.09
CA LEU A 222 1.69 11.09 17.54
C LEU A 222 2.73 12.20 17.70
N ARG A 223 3.01 12.57 18.95
CA ARG A 223 3.97 13.62 19.30
C ARG A 223 5.16 13.43 18.36
N PRO A 224 5.67 14.49 17.73
CA PRO A 224 6.90 14.36 16.95
C PRO A 224 7.89 13.59 17.82
N ALA A 225 8.44 12.51 17.28
CA ALA A 225 9.46 11.73 17.96
C ALA A 225 10.46 12.73 18.53
N GLU A 226 10.68 12.68 19.85
CA GLU A 226 11.53 13.67 20.51
C GLU A 226 12.85 13.82 19.72
N PRO A 227 13.28 15.05 19.40
CA PRO A 227 14.60 15.26 18.84
C PRO A 227 15.60 15.02 19.98
N GLY A 228 15.98 13.76 20.19
CA GLY A 228 16.67 13.35 21.41
C GLY A 228 17.32 11.98 21.38
N LEU A 229 17.79 11.51 20.21
CA LEU A 229 18.78 10.41 20.14
C LEU A 229 19.96 10.82 19.24
N SER A 230 20.46 12.04 19.45
CA SER A 230 21.83 12.40 19.11
C SER A 230 22.61 12.45 20.42
N GLY A 231 23.08 11.31 20.89
CA GLY A 231 23.89 11.26 22.13
C GLY A 231 24.00 9.92 22.84
N ALA A 232 23.34 8.86 22.38
CA ALA A 232 23.65 7.53 22.91
C ALA A 232 24.94 7.03 22.24
N ALA A 233 26.06 7.20 22.94
CA ALA A 233 27.30 6.54 22.60
C ALA A 233 27.02 5.05 22.38
N VAL A 234 27.43 4.54 21.21
CA VAL A 234 27.41 3.11 20.91
C VAL A 234 28.38 2.45 21.88
N GLN A 235 27.88 1.92 23.00
CA GLN A 235 28.60 0.91 23.74
C GLN A 235 28.59 -0.34 22.88
N GLN A 236 29.78 -0.67 22.34
CA GLN A 236 30.03 -1.97 21.76
C GLN A 236 29.66 -3.05 22.79
N PRO A 237 28.82 -4.03 22.43
CA PRO A 237 28.64 -5.18 23.29
C PRO A 237 29.96 -5.97 23.30
N ASP A 238 30.63 -5.97 24.45
CA ASP A 238 31.73 -6.91 24.72
C ASP A 238 31.15 -8.32 24.79
N GLY A 239 31.19 -9.03 23.66
CA GLY A 239 30.99 -10.47 23.60
C GLY A 239 30.01 -10.94 22.51
N PRO A 240 30.17 -12.18 22.03
CA PRO A 240 29.26 -12.74 21.03
C PRO A 240 27.85 -12.86 21.60
N MET A 241 26.85 -12.49 20.78
CA MET A 241 25.42 -12.49 21.09
C MET A 241 24.83 -13.89 21.40
N LEU A 242 25.64 -14.94 21.26
CA LEU A 242 25.26 -16.33 21.54
C LEU A 242 26.39 -17.03 22.31
N PRO A 243 26.07 -17.76 23.40
CA PRO A 243 27.07 -18.52 24.15
C PRO A 243 27.68 -19.63 23.26
N PRO A 244 29.02 -19.85 23.30
CA PRO A 244 29.71 -20.83 22.44
C PRO A 244 29.13 -22.26 22.51
N GLN A 245 28.55 -22.61 23.66
CA GLN A 245 27.98 -23.93 23.96
C GLN A 245 26.78 -24.31 23.06
N LEU A 246 26.16 -23.31 22.41
CA LEU A 246 25.04 -23.56 21.50
C LEU A 246 25.49 -24.17 20.15
N PHE A 247 26.75 -23.98 19.76
CA PHE A 247 27.29 -24.49 18.49
C PHE A 247 27.64 -25.99 18.56
N ASP A 248 28.07 -26.50 19.72
CA ASP A 248 28.41 -27.92 19.90
C ASP A 248 27.17 -28.84 19.87
N SER A 249 26.02 -28.29 20.30
CA SER A 249 24.72 -28.98 20.29
C SER A 249 24.15 -29.16 18.87
N LEU A 250 24.62 -28.35 17.91
CA LEU A 250 24.18 -28.40 16.51
C LEU A 250 25.08 -29.29 15.64
N ARG A 251 26.37 -29.47 16.00
CA ARG A 251 27.27 -30.42 15.31
C ARG A 251 26.95 -31.88 15.63
N THR A 252 26.55 -32.18 16.87
CA THR A 252 26.28 -33.56 17.31
C THR A 252 24.94 -34.14 16.82
N ARG A 253 24.06 -33.33 16.23
CA ARG A 253 22.80 -33.78 15.61
C ARG A 253 22.90 -34.14 14.13
N GLY A 254 24.01 -33.80 13.46
CA GLY A 254 24.24 -34.06 12.04
C GLY A 254 24.91 -35.41 11.72
N GLU A 255 25.48 -36.10 12.71
CA GLU A 255 26.26 -37.34 12.48
C GLU A 255 25.56 -38.63 12.94
N ARG A 256 24.27 -38.61 13.29
CA ARG A 256 23.52 -39.81 13.71
C ARG A 256 22.48 -40.35 12.70
N ASP A 257 22.46 -39.85 11.47
CA ASP A 257 21.47 -40.30 10.47
C ASP A 257 22.08 -40.83 9.15
N SER A 258 23.37 -41.20 9.17
CA SER A 258 24.02 -41.90 8.06
C SER A 258 24.64 -43.20 8.54
N GLY A 259 23.81 -44.25 8.63
CA GLY A 259 24.28 -45.62 8.85
C GLY A 259 23.23 -46.58 9.40
N ASN A 260 22.21 -46.93 8.60
CA ASN A 260 21.70 -48.31 8.49
C ASN A 260 20.74 -48.45 7.30
N ASP A 261 21.29 -48.72 6.12
CA ASP A 261 20.86 -49.79 5.18
C ASP A 261 21.90 -49.92 4.04
#